data_AF-A0A2U2N2K0-F1
#
_entry.id   AF-A0A2U2N2K0-F1
#
_cell.length_a   1.000
_cell.length_b   1.000
_cell.length_c   1.000
_cell.angle_alpha   90.00
_cell.angle_beta   90.00
_cell.angle_gamma   90.00
#
_symmetry.space_group_name_H-M   'P 1'
#
loop_
_entity.id
_entity.type
_entity.pdbx_description
1 polymer ?
#
loop_
_entity_poly.entity_id
_entity_poly.type
_entity_poly.pdbx_seq_one_letter_code
_entity_poly.pdbx_strand_id
1 'polypeptide(L)'
;MATQWRRKSMAALTMLLALTMMLGIVAYLPRTSFGDDDTSLSQTDVWNSGAVLFAMGPRIYPEVATQVTAKMVNVGEPVFDEVTSAIADTSADGEWTEDIELLANGYYFDEIKAEKLDTAITPMDNESAADFLGRLADRGYTAVAYATASFTAPNQTVKAQAMTEMGGEEPYLAQQNSGFGTWVWSFERANQTDDVRGYLEKDWVSDFLDPAETNVTRSVISVSSEVSQRMVEIGDSLVDTITVSGFPEDHGSFAGNEQYEFAADEAYAHVSLWWAGDLSDASNDEEYEPSGADTPVEDENHKIVGQWDIPAVNGTYKVGNGPLTVDGESIDITADRHGWYVFVWSFDGDGRVMPAASRYDDAQERVLVIETEPEEESEEEIEEEPEEEPEEPEENQTREEPNSDVETKDKQESPKPTLQEPVSTPKQLGKTGSGVLLLSGIGVSVLSVGIMMLAAIKRRSL
;
A
#
# COMPACT_ATOMS: atom_id res chain seq x y z
N MET A 1 3.60 2.44 50.40
CA MET A 1 2.71 3.61 50.53
C MET A 1 2.33 4.01 49.12
N ALA A 2 1.26 3.43 48.58
CA ALA A 2 -0.12 3.91 48.72
C ALA A 2 -0.32 5.23 47.94
N THR A 3 -0.92 5.11 46.74
CA THR A 3 -2.14 5.78 46.26
C THR A 3 -2.02 6.17 44.79
N GLN A 4 -2.60 5.35 43.89
CA GLN A 4 -3.53 5.83 42.85
C GLN A 4 -4.16 4.63 42.13
N TRP A 5 -5.10 4.02 42.86
CA TRP A 5 -6.17 3.20 42.31
C TRP A 5 -7.41 4.10 42.15
N ARG A 6 -8.28 3.73 41.20
CA ARG A 6 -9.63 4.26 40.90
C ARG A 6 -9.69 5.33 39.80
N ARG A 7 -9.97 4.87 38.59
CA ARG A 7 -11.20 5.19 37.82
C ARG A 7 -11.12 4.51 36.44
N LYS A 8 -11.66 3.29 36.35
CA LYS A 8 -12.26 2.67 35.14
C LYS A 8 -12.83 1.30 35.55
N SER A 9 -13.81 1.32 36.45
CA SER A 9 -14.62 0.16 36.82
C SER A 9 -16.00 0.67 37.26
N MET A 10 -16.85 1.01 36.28
CA MET A 10 -18.27 1.32 36.51
C MET A 10 -19.17 0.79 35.37
N ALA A 11 -18.79 -0.34 34.78
CA ALA A 11 -19.69 -1.14 33.95
C ALA A 11 -19.93 -2.57 34.51
N ALA A 12 -19.26 -2.94 35.61
CA ALA A 12 -19.33 -4.28 36.22
C ALA A 12 -20.09 -4.32 37.58
N LEU A 13 -20.83 -3.27 37.95
CA LEU A 13 -21.51 -3.19 39.26
C LEU A 13 -23.05 -3.23 39.18
N THR A 14 -23.62 -3.55 38.01
CA THR A 14 -25.07 -3.76 37.86
C THR A 14 -25.45 -5.22 37.64
N MET A 15 -24.48 -6.13 37.53
CA MET A 15 -24.72 -7.56 37.28
C MET A 15 -24.46 -8.46 38.51
N LEU A 16 -24.09 -7.88 39.66
CA LEU A 16 -23.80 -8.61 40.91
C LEU A 16 -24.86 -8.40 42.01
N LEU A 17 -26.09 -8.03 41.64
CA LEU A 17 -27.23 -7.95 42.58
C LEU A 17 -28.43 -8.82 42.19
N ALA A 18 -28.29 -9.70 41.19
CA ALA A 18 -29.33 -10.63 40.74
C ALA A 18 -29.02 -12.11 41.06
N LEU A 19 -27.89 -12.42 41.71
CA LEU A 19 -27.42 -13.80 41.93
C LEU A 19 -27.34 -14.24 43.41
N THR A 20 -28.11 -13.61 44.31
CA THR A 20 -28.22 -14.05 45.72
C THR A 20 -29.67 -14.18 46.18
N MET A 21 -30.58 -14.60 45.30
CA MET A 21 -31.98 -14.88 45.67
C MET A 21 -32.52 -16.20 45.10
N MET A 22 -31.66 -17.23 45.00
CA MET A 22 -32.03 -18.56 44.51
C MET A 22 -31.25 -19.66 45.24
N LEU A 23 -31.14 -19.59 46.57
CA LEU A 23 -30.72 -20.74 47.38
C LEU A 23 -31.19 -20.56 48.83
N GLY A 24 -32.15 -21.39 49.23
CA GLY A 24 -32.49 -21.61 50.63
C GLY A 24 -33.98 -21.44 50.92
N ILE A 25 -34.75 -22.52 50.80
CA ILE A 25 -35.73 -22.98 51.79
C ILE A 25 -35.95 -24.48 51.53
N VAL A 26 -35.35 -25.30 52.38
CA VAL A 26 -35.73 -26.70 52.62
C VAL A 26 -36.18 -26.78 54.08
N ALA A 27 -37.25 -27.55 54.30
CA ALA A 27 -37.81 -28.00 55.57
C ALA A 27 -38.69 -27.00 56.37
N TYR A 28 -40.01 -27.19 56.28
CA TYR A 28 -40.84 -27.46 57.46
C TYR A 28 -42.20 -28.09 57.04
N LEU A 29 -42.44 -29.33 57.46
CA LEU A 29 -43.77 -29.97 57.44
C LEU A 29 -44.59 -29.51 58.66
N PRO A 30 -45.93 -29.57 58.56
CA PRO A 30 -46.62 -30.46 59.49
C PRO A 30 -47.68 -31.35 58.82
N ARG A 31 -47.83 -32.56 59.38
CA ARG A 31 -48.87 -33.57 59.13
C ARG A 31 -50.21 -33.17 59.75
N THR A 32 -51.29 -33.39 59.01
CA THR A 32 -52.64 -33.85 59.43
C THR A 32 -53.40 -34.13 58.11
N SER A 33 -54.26 -35.12 57.86
CA SER A 33 -54.86 -36.28 58.53
C SER A 33 -55.80 -36.87 57.45
N PHE A 34 -55.97 -38.18 57.48
CA PHE A 34 -56.85 -39.06 56.68
C PHE A 34 -58.24 -38.54 56.26
N GLY A 35 -58.67 -39.02 55.08
CA GLY A 35 -60.07 -39.12 54.64
C GLY A 35 -60.15 -39.74 53.23
N ASP A 36 -60.43 -41.04 53.16
CA ASP A 36 -60.80 -41.77 51.93
C ASP A 36 -62.13 -41.24 51.38
N ASP A 37 -62.24 -41.06 50.06
CA ASP A 37 -63.47 -41.36 49.34
C ASP A 37 -63.19 -41.61 47.85
N ASP A 38 -63.64 -42.78 47.42
CA ASP A 38 -63.60 -43.34 46.09
C ASP A 38 -64.69 -42.69 45.22
N THR A 39 -64.32 -41.91 44.20
CA THR A 39 -65.24 -41.57 43.10
C THR A 39 -64.51 -41.50 41.78
N SER A 40 -64.88 -42.43 40.90
CA SER A 40 -64.58 -42.39 39.48
C SER A 40 -65.38 -41.27 38.81
N LEU A 41 -64.67 -40.29 38.23
CA LEU A 41 -65.24 -39.44 37.18
C LEU A 41 -64.18 -39.23 36.09
N SER A 42 -64.54 -39.74 34.91
CA SER A 42 -63.94 -39.42 33.63
C SER A 42 -64.01 -37.94 33.31
N GLN A 43 -63.17 -37.54 32.36
CA GLN A 43 -63.29 -36.36 31.48
C GLN A 43 -62.42 -35.17 31.88
N THR A 44 -61.26 -35.14 31.21
CA THR A 44 -60.56 -33.95 30.69
C THR A 44 -60.49 -32.74 31.61
N ASP A 45 -59.32 -32.52 32.21
CA ASP A 45 -58.79 -31.16 32.29
C ASP A 45 -57.28 -31.15 32.12
N VAL A 46 -56.90 -30.41 31.08
CA VAL A 46 -55.56 -30.07 30.64
C VAL A 46 -54.91 -29.20 31.71
N TRP A 47 -53.77 -29.62 32.25
CA TRP A 47 -52.78 -28.70 32.81
C TRP A 47 -51.41 -28.97 32.21
N ASN A 48 -51.13 -28.05 31.29
CA ASN A 48 -49.88 -27.67 30.68
C ASN A 48 -48.78 -27.47 31.75
N SER A 49 -48.07 -28.53 32.13
CA SER A 49 -46.70 -28.39 32.63
C SER A 49 -45.80 -28.27 31.41
N GLY A 50 -45.35 -27.05 31.12
CA GLY A 50 -44.45 -26.74 30.01
C GLY A 50 -43.17 -27.56 30.09
N ALA A 51 -43.19 -28.73 29.47
CA ALA A 51 -41.99 -29.42 29.07
C ALA A 51 -41.43 -28.61 27.90
N VAL A 52 -40.35 -27.88 28.15
CA VAL A 52 -39.45 -27.48 27.06
C VAL A 52 -38.86 -28.78 26.54
N LEU A 53 -39.48 -29.32 25.49
CA LEU A 53 -38.90 -30.40 24.71
C LEU A 53 -37.67 -29.81 24.01
N PHE A 54 -36.50 -29.90 24.64
CA PHE A 54 -35.26 -29.85 23.89
C PHE A 54 -35.25 -31.11 23.03
N ALA A 55 -35.61 -30.98 21.76
CA ALA A 55 -35.30 -32.00 20.77
C ALA A 55 -33.76 -32.04 20.68
N MET A 56 -33.14 -32.87 21.51
CA MET A 56 -31.71 -33.15 21.45
C MET A 56 -31.54 -34.14 20.31
N GLY A 57 -31.45 -33.65 19.07
CA GLY A 57 -30.93 -34.49 17.99
C GLY A 57 -29.45 -34.86 18.26
N PRO A 58 -28.87 -35.73 17.42
CA PRO A 58 -27.49 -36.19 17.61
C PRO A 58 -26.52 -35.00 17.63
N ARG A 59 -25.46 -35.11 18.42
CA ARG A 59 -24.39 -34.11 18.43
C ARG A 59 -23.62 -34.21 17.11
N ILE A 60 -23.29 -33.06 16.54
CA ILE A 60 -22.46 -32.98 15.34
C ILE A 60 -21.15 -32.25 15.65
N TYR A 61 -20.11 -32.59 14.88
CA TYR A 61 -18.78 -32.03 14.95
C TYR A 61 -18.44 -31.48 13.56
N PRO A 62 -18.93 -30.28 13.21
CA PRO A 62 -18.71 -29.70 11.91
C PRO A 62 -17.29 -29.16 11.80
N GLU A 63 -16.75 -29.21 10.58
CA GLU A 63 -15.45 -28.68 10.22
C GLU A 63 -15.58 -27.94 8.88
N VAL A 64 -14.60 -27.13 8.52
CA VAL A 64 -14.48 -26.64 7.14
C VAL A 64 -13.13 -27.05 6.56
N ALA A 65 -13.17 -27.41 5.27
CA ALA A 65 -12.00 -27.42 4.41
C ALA A 65 -12.03 -26.12 3.61
N THR A 66 -10.92 -25.40 3.61
CA THR A 66 -10.85 -24.02 3.11
C THR A 66 -9.69 -23.89 2.14
N GLN A 67 -9.74 -22.88 1.27
CA GLN A 67 -8.66 -22.58 0.33
C GLN A 67 -8.81 -21.15 -0.19
N VAL A 68 -7.76 -20.33 -0.06
CA VAL A 68 -7.75 -18.98 -0.63
C VAL A 68 -8.02 -19.05 -2.14
N THR A 69 -8.91 -18.20 -2.63
CA THR A 69 -9.24 -18.20 -4.07
C THR A 69 -8.06 -17.76 -4.93
N ALA A 70 -7.11 -17.01 -4.35
CA ALA A 70 -5.88 -16.61 -5.00
C ALA A 70 -4.70 -16.60 -4.02
N LYS A 71 -3.59 -17.22 -4.41
CA LYS A 71 -2.32 -17.17 -3.67
C LYS A 71 -1.65 -15.80 -3.68
N MET A 72 -1.96 -14.98 -4.68
CA MET A 72 -1.46 -13.61 -4.84
C MET A 72 -2.64 -12.67 -4.99
N VAL A 73 -2.66 -11.58 -4.22
CA VAL A 73 -3.68 -10.53 -4.26
C VAL A 73 -2.98 -9.19 -4.49
N ASN A 74 -3.49 -8.30 -5.35
CA ASN A 74 -2.87 -6.98 -5.50
C ASN A 74 -3.35 -6.02 -4.40
N VAL A 75 -2.52 -5.04 -4.06
CA VAL A 75 -2.98 -3.91 -3.24
C VAL A 75 -4.24 -3.29 -3.85
N GLY A 76 -5.25 -3.06 -3.01
CA GLY A 76 -6.54 -2.52 -3.41
C GLY A 76 -7.56 -3.55 -3.88
N GLU A 77 -7.18 -4.82 -4.04
CA GLU A 77 -8.12 -5.89 -4.38
C GLU A 77 -8.78 -6.50 -3.13
N PRO A 78 -10.06 -6.93 -3.24
CA PRO A 78 -10.72 -7.68 -2.18
C PRO A 78 -10.12 -9.08 -2.03
N VAL A 79 -10.11 -9.58 -0.79
CA VAL A 79 -9.65 -10.93 -0.44
C VAL A 79 -10.85 -11.89 -0.38
N PHE A 80 -10.67 -13.10 -0.92
CA PHE A 80 -11.70 -14.15 -0.94
C PHE A 80 -11.14 -15.48 -0.46
N ASP A 81 -12.05 -16.31 0.03
CA ASP A 81 -11.79 -17.68 0.43
C ASP A 81 -12.90 -18.62 -0.07
N GLU A 82 -12.56 -19.87 -0.36
CA GLU A 82 -13.52 -20.93 -0.69
C GLU A 82 -13.70 -21.87 0.51
N VAL A 83 -14.82 -21.75 1.20
CA VAL A 83 -15.12 -22.48 2.44
C VAL A 83 -16.04 -23.64 2.12
N THR A 84 -15.59 -24.87 2.37
CA THR A 84 -16.37 -26.09 2.14
C THR A 84 -16.71 -26.77 3.45
N SER A 85 -18.00 -26.96 3.73
CA SER A 85 -18.45 -27.65 4.94
C SER A 85 -18.10 -29.13 4.95
N ALA A 86 -17.74 -29.64 6.11
CA ALA A 86 -17.48 -31.05 6.37
C ALA A 86 -18.01 -31.45 7.76
N ILE A 87 -18.04 -32.75 8.01
CA ILE A 87 -18.33 -33.34 9.33
C ILE A 87 -17.14 -34.21 9.68
N ALA A 88 -16.63 -34.07 10.91
CA ALA A 88 -15.52 -34.88 11.40
C ALA A 88 -15.88 -36.38 11.35
N ASP A 89 -14.93 -37.20 10.90
CA ASP A 89 -15.04 -38.67 10.86
C ASP A 89 -15.34 -39.31 12.23
N THR A 90 -15.06 -38.58 13.32
CA THR A 90 -15.31 -39.01 14.71
C THR A 90 -16.75 -38.82 15.19
N SER A 91 -17.63 -38.28 14.35
CA SER A 91 -19.05 -38.13 14.69
C SER A 91 -19.75 -39.50 14.75
N ALA A 92 -20.38 -39.80 15.89
CA ALA A 92 -20.95 -41.14 16.16
C ALA A 92 -22.04 -41.57 15.17
N ASP A 93 -22.67 -40.61 14.48
CA ASP A 93 -23.71 -40.83 13.48
C ASP A 93 -23.36 -40.25 12.10
N GLY A 94 -22.17 -39.63 11.90
CA GLY A 94 -21.65 -39.25 10.58
C GLY A 94 -22.43 -38.22 9.74
N GLU A 95 -23.63 -37.83 10.16
CA GLU A 95 -24.61 -37.16 9.29
C GLU A 95 -24.93 -35.75 9.80
N TRP A 96 -24.92 -34.80 8.86
CA TRP A 96 -25.46 -33.45 9.10
C TRP A 96 -26.94 -33.57 9.41
N THR A 97 -27.40 -32.92 10.49
CA THR A 97 -28.81 -33.01 10.88
C THR A 97 -29.69 -32.32 9.82
N GLU A 98 -30.75 -32.99 9.36
CA GLU A 98 -31.71 -32.35 8.44
C GLU A 98 -32.29 -31.07 9.08
N ASP A 99 -32.55 -30.05 8.25
CA ASP A 99 -33.19 -28.79 8.63
C ASP A 99 -32.42 -27.87 9.61
N ILE A 100 -31.11 -28.06 9.81
CA ILE A 100 -30.27 -27.07 10.52
C ILE A 100 -29.33 -26.32 9.57
N GLU A 101 -29.20 -25.03 9.82
CA GLU A 101 -28.21 -24.16 9.18
C GLU A 101 -27.09 -23.84 10.19
N LEU A 102 -25.85 -24.12 9.83
CA LEU A 102 -24.67 -23.78 10.63
C LEU A 102 -23.96 -22.57 10.03
N LEU A 103 -23.65 -21.60 10.89
CA LEU A 103 -22.88 -20.41 10.56
C LEU A 103 -21.40 -20.62 10.92
N ALA A 104 -20.52 -20.54 9.93
CA ALA A 104 -19.08 -20.41 10.12
C ALA A 104 -18.67 -18.93 10.07
N ASN A 105 -17.79 -18.52 11.00
CA ASN A 105 -17.18 -17.20 11.03
C ASN A 105 -15.71 -17.30 10.64
N GLY A 106 -15.29 -16.43 9.71
CA GLY A 106 -13.93 -16.32 9.20
C GLY A 106 -13.26 -15.06 9.74
N TYR A 107 -11.99 -15.19 10.08
CA TYR A 107 -11.12 -14.15 10.62
C TYR A 107 -9.87 -14.06 9.74
N TYR A 108 -9.71 -12.97 9.01
CA TYR A 108 -8.55 -12.75 8.15
C TYR A 108 -7.50 -11.90 8.87
N PHE A 109 -6.26 -12.35 8.80
CA PHE A 109 -5.08 -11.70 9.37
C PHE A 109 -4.14 -11.32 8.24
N ASP A 110 -3.49 -10.17 8.35
CA ASP A 110 -2.45 -9.71 7.44
C ASP A 110 -1.20 -9.25 8.22
N GLU A 111 -0.29 -8.57 7.53
CA GLU A 111 0.99 -8.08 8.03
C GLU A 111 1.94 -9.18 8.54
N ILE A 112 1.70 -10.43 8.12
CA ILE A 112 2.54 -11.56 8.51
C ILE A 112 3.83 -11.53 7.69
N LYS A 113 4.97 -11.58 8.38
CA LYS A 113 6.30 -11.55 7.77
C LYS A 113 6.73 -12.94 7.30
N ALA A 114 7.58 -13.01 6.27
CA ALA A 114 8.06 -14.27 5.70
C ALA A 114 8.65 -15.22 6.75
N GLU A 115 9.43 -14.67 7.70
CA GLU A 115 10.04 -15.42 8.80
C GLU A 115 9.04 -16.07 9.77
N LYS A 116 7.74 -15.77 9.66
CA LYS A 116 6.67 -16.35 10.50
C LYS A 116 5.90 -17.45 9.81
N LEU A 117 6.11 -17.70 8.51
CA LEU A 117 5.37 -18.75 7.80
C LEU A 117 5.53 -20.13 8.46
N ASP A 118 6.70 -20.44 9.01
CA ASP A 118 6.95 -21.73 9.68
C ASP A 118 6.45 -21.77 11.14
N THR A 119 5.60 -20.83 11.57
CA THR A 119 5.10 -20.72 12.94
C THR A 119 3.60 -20.99 13.07
N ALA A 120 3.05 -21.84 12.19
CA ALA A 120 1.67 -22.28 12.22
C ALA A 120 1.22 -22.70 13.63
N ILE A 121 -0.01 -22.31 13.99
CA ILE A 121 -0.54 -22.48 15.33
C ILE A 121 -1.85 -23.25 15.25
N THR A 122 -1.85 -24.46 15.82
CA THR A 122 -3.03 -25.30 15.97
C THR A 122 -3.82 -24.92 17.24
N PRO A 123 -5.16 -24.92 17.21
CA PRO A 123 -5.99 -24.82 18.41
C PRO A 123 -5.70 -25.93 19.42
N MET A 124 -5.79 -25.63 20.71
CA MET A 124 -5.65 -26.64 21.77
C MET A 124 -6.94 -27.47 21.90
N ASP A 125 -6.84 -28.66 22.49
CA ASP A 125 -7.99 -29.50 22.78
C ASP A 125 -9.05 -28.75 23.61
N ASN A 126 -10.24 -28.60 23.02
CA ASN A 126 -11.39 -27.91 23.63
C ASN A 126 -11.18 -26.41 23.91
N GLU A 127 -10.21 -25.78 23.23
CA GLU A 127 -10.09 -24.33 23.18
C GLU A 127 -11.31 -23.74 22.45
N SER A 128 -11.90 -22.67 23.00
CA SER A 128 -12.95 -21.94 22.29
C SER A 128 -12.36 -21.08 21.18
N ALA A 129 -13.18 -20.68 20.19
CA ALA A 129 -12.70 -19.76 19.16
C ALA A 129 -12.20 -18.44 19.77
N ALA A 130 -12.92 -17.92 20.77
CA ALA A 130 -12.53 -16.70 21.48
C ALA A 130 -11.19 -16.84 22.21
N ASP A 131 -10.93 -17.98 22.85
CA ASP A 131 -9.66 -18.24 23.55
C ASP A 131 -8.50 -18.39 22.54
N PHE A 132 -8.73 -19.09 21.43
CA PHE A 132 -7.73 -19.25 20.37
C PHE A 132 -7.36 -17.91 19.74
N LEU A 133 -8.35 -17.10 19.34
CA LEU A 133 -8.14 -15.76 18.80
C LEU A 133 -7.45 -14.85 19.84
N GLY A 134 -7.80 -14.96 21.12
CA GLY A 134 -7.10 -14.26 22.20
C GLY A 134 -5.62 -14.67 22.31
N ARG A 135 -5.32 -15.95 22.15
CA ARG A 135 -3.95 -16.49 22.15
C ARG A 135 -3.13 -16.07 20.94
N LEU A 136 -3.77 -15.88 19.78
CA LEU A 136 -3.17 -15.26 18.60
C LEU A 136 -2.88 -13.77 18.84
N ALA A 137 -3.82 -13.04 19.44
CA ALA A 137 -3.66 -11.63 19.79
C ALA A 137 -2.51 -11.39 20.79
N ASP A 138 -2.34 -12.27 21.78
CA ASP A 138 -1.21 -12.23 22.71
C ASP A 138 0.16 -12.41 22.01
N ARG A 139 0.18 -12.95 20.79
CA ARG A 139 1.36 -13.08 19.91
C ARG A 139 1.49 -11.95 18.90
N GLY A 140 0.56 -10.99 18.92
CA GLY A 140 0.54 -9.85 18.01
C GLY A 140 -0.32 -10.04 16.75
N TYR A 141 -1.03 -11.15 16.61
CA TYR A 141 -1.91 -11.39 15.46
C TYR A 141 -3.35 -10.99 15.81
N THR A 142 -3.87 -9.96 15.14
CA THR A 142 -5.26 -9.53 15.30
C THR A 142 -5.94 -9.57 13.94
N ALA A 143 -7.17 -10.09 13.90
CA ALA A 143 -7.94 -10.11 12.67
C ALA A 143 -8.21 -8.68 12.19
N VAL A 144 -7.97 -8.43 10.90
CA VAL A 144 -8.20 -7.14 10.25
C VAL A 144 -9.45 -7.15 9.37
N ALA A 145 -9.95 -8.33 9.04
CA ALA A 145 -11.17 -8.50 8.28
C ALA A 145 -11.89 -9.81 8.65
N TYR A 146 -13.14 -9.91 8.22
CA TYR A 146 -14.07 -10.92 8.68
C TYR A 146 -14.93 -11.43 7.54
N ALA A 147 -15.43 -12.65 7.66
CA ALA A 147 -16.43 -13.17 6.74
C ALA A 147 -17.36 -14.17 7.44
N THR A 148 -18.46 -14.49 6.78
CA THR A 148 -19.41 -15.52 7.24
C THR A 148 -19.74 -16.47 6.10
N ALA A 149 -19.90 -17.75 6.42
CA ALA A 149 -20.39 -18.76 5.49
C ALA A 149 -21.47 -19.60 6.19
N SER A 150 -22.60 -19.81 5.53
CA SER A 150 -23.70 -20.62 6.06
C SER A 150 -23.86 -21.91 5.27
N PHE A 151 -24.12 -22.99 5.99
CA PHE A 151 -24.22 -24.33 5.43
C PHE A 151 -25.44 -25.06 5.97
N THR A 152 -26.12 -25.81 5.12
CA THR A 152 -27.27 -26.66 5.45
C THR A 152 -27.00 -28.15 5.21
N ALA A 153 -25.81 -28.49 4.69
CA ALA A 153 -25.37 -29.85 4.40
C ALA A 153 -23.83 -29.89 4.31
N PRO A 154 -23.19 -31.08 4.39
CA PRO A 154 -21.76 -31.20 4.13
C PRO A 154 -21.48 -31.13 2.63
N ASN A 155 -20.23 -30.84 2.25
CA ASN A 155 -19.77 -30.65 0.87
C ASN A 155 -20.46 -29.48 0.15
N GLN A 156 -20.94 -28.49 0.89
CA GLN A 156 -21.38 -27.22 0.33
C GLN A 156 -20.20 -26.25 0.35
N THR A 157 -19.95 -25.60 -0.77
CA THR A 157 -18.89 -24.59 -0.88
C THR A 157 -19.50 -23.20 -0.97
N VAL A 158 -19.00 -22.28 -0.15
CA VAL A 158 -19.34 -20.86 -0.16
C VAL A 158 -18.08 -20.07 -0.48
N LYS A 159 -18.18 -19.17 -1.46
CA LYS A 159 -17.14 -18.18 -1.70
C LYS A 159 -17.34 -17.01 -0.75
N ALA A 160 -16.51 -16.91 0.27
CA ALA A 160 -16.53 -15.87 1.28
C ALA A 160 -15.67 -14.68 0.84
N GLN A 161 -16.11 -13.46 1.12
CA GLN A 161 -15.36 -12.23 0.88
C GLN A 161 -15.02 -11.57 2.21
N ALA A 162 -13.78 -11.09 2.35
CA ALA A 162 -13.34 -10.32 3.49
C ALA A 162 -14.06 -8.96 3.58
N MET A 163 -14.64 -8.69 4.74
CA MET A 163 -15.31 -7.45 5.10
C MET A 163 -14.61 -6.77 6.28
N THR A 164 -14.72 -5.45 6.37
CA THR A 164 -14.09 -4.66 7.46
C THR A 164 -14.72 -4.94 8.83
N GLU A 165 -15.98 -5.38 8.85
CA GLU A 165 -16.73 -5.76 10.05
C GLU A 165 -17.43 -7.11 9.85
N MET A 166 -17.57 -7.89 10.94
CA MET A 166 -18.30 -9.16 10.92
C MET A 166 -19.77 -8.95 10.54
N GLY A 167 -20.21 -9.58 9.45
CA GLY A 167 -21.56 -9.39 8.89
C GLY A 167 -21.80 -8.01 8.26
N GLY A 168 -20.74 -7.23 8.04
CA GLY A 168 -20.78 -5.95 7.35
C GLY A 168 -20.87 -6.07 5.83
N GLU A 169 -21.04 -4.94 5.15
CA GLU A 169 -21.13 -4.85 3.68
C GLU A 169 -19.91 -4.19 3.03
N GLU A 170 -19.02 -3.56 3.82
CA GLU A 170 -17.84 -2.88 3.31
C GLU A 170 -16.69 -3.87 3.12
N PRO A 171 -16.21 -4.05 1.87
CA PRO A 171 -15.08 -4.95 1.60
C PRO A 171 -13.80 -4.49 2.29
N TYR A 172 -13.08 -5.45 2.86
CA TYR A 172 -11.66 -5.24 3.12
C TYR A 172 -10.89 -5.32 1.81
N LEU A 173 -10.01 -4.34 1.57
CA LEU A 173 -9.12 -4.29 0.43
C LEU A 173 -7.68 -4.47 0.92
N ALA A 174 -6.91 -5.33 0.24
CA ALA A 174 -5.53 -5.62 0.62
C ALA A 174 -4.69 -4.33 0.64
N GLN A 175 -3.95 -4.11 1.72
CA GLN A 175 -3.22 -2.87 1.95
C GLN A 175 -1.77 -2.95 1.46
N GLN A 176 -1.16 -1.80 1.15
CA GLN A 176 0.28 -1.72 0.90
C GLN A 176 1.06 -2.27 2.10
N ASN A 177 2.07 -3.10 1.84
CA ASN A 177 2.91 -3.74 2.86
C ASN A 177 2.19 -4.73 3.80
N SER A 178 0.98 -5.18 3.45
CA SER A 178 0.26 -6.22 4.20
C SER A 178 0.94 -7.60 4.14
N GLY A 179 1.91 -7.82 3.25
CA GLY A 179 2.73 -9.04 3.26
C GLY A 179 1.90 -10.31 3.07
N PHE A 180 2.11 -11.31 3.94
CA PHE A 180 1.30 -12.53 3.93
C PHE A 180 0.05 -12.34 4.78
N GLY A 181 -1.05 -12.96 4.32
CA GLY A 181 -2.29 -13.04 5.09
C GLY A 181 -2.81 -14.46 5.16
N THR A 182 -3.58 -14.76 6.19
CA THR A 182 -4.20 -16.07 6.43
C THR A 182 -5.60 -15.94 6.98
N TRP A 183 -6.45 -16.91 6.67
CA TRP A 183 -7.74 -17.08 7.32
C TRP A 183 -7.65 -18.02 8.52
N VAL A 184 -8.54 -17.79 9.49
CA VAL A 184 -8.95 -18.76 10.51
C VAL A 184 -10.48 -18.83 10.47
N TRP A 185 -11.03 -20.03 10.34
CA TRP A 185 -12.46 -20.27 10.35
C TRP A 185 -12.90 -20.96 11.63
N SER A 186 -14.15 -20.74 12.02
CA SER A 186 -14.72 -21.37 13.20
C SER A 186 -16.21 -21.61 13.10
N PHE A 187 -16.66 -22.70 13.70
CA PHE A 187 -18.05 -22.89 14.10
C PHE A 187 -18.16 -22.57 15.59
N GLU A 188 -18.67 -21.38 15.91
CA GLU A 188 -18.83 -20.93 17.28
C GLU A 188 -20.20 -21.30 17.82
N ARG A 189 -20.24 -22.15 18.84
CA ARG A 189 -21.49 -22.58 19.47
C ARG A 189 -22.26 -21.42 20.10
N ALA A 190 -21.58 -20.37 20.55
CA ALA A 190 -22.25 -19.21 21.11
C ALA A 190 -22.93 -18.34 20.04
N ASN A 191 -22.46 -18.40 18.78
CA ASN A 191 -22.92 -17.55 17.69
C ASN A 191 -23.95 -18.23 16.77
N GLN A 192 -24.29 -19.50 17.03
CA GLN A 192 -25.41 -20.17 16.36
C GLN A 192 -26.76 -19.70 16.91
N THR A 193 -27.84 -19.90 16.13
CA THR A 193 -29.21 -19.68 16.57
C THR A 193 -29.60 -20.61 17.72
N ASP A 194 -30.48 -20.18 18.63
CA ASP A 194 -30.79 -20.91 19.87
C ASP A 194 -31.24 -22.38 19.66
N ASP A 195 -31.91 -22.66 18.55
CA ASP A 195 -32.33 -23.99 18.12
C ASP A 195 -31.16 -24.87 17.63
N VAL A 196 -30.09 -24.27 17.12
CA VAL A 196 -28.91 -24.97 16.58
C VAL A 196 -27.82 -25.21 17.64
N ARG A 197 -27.71 -24.34 18.66
CA ARG A 197 -26.70 -24.45 19.75
C ARG A 197 -26.74 -25.79 20.50
N GLY A 198 -27.88 -26.47 20.46
CA GLY A 198 -28.12 -27.78 21.05
C GLY A 198 -27.41 -28.93 20.33
N TYR A 199 -26.98 -28.74 19.08
CA TYR A 199 -26.35 -29.78 18.25
C TYR A 199 -24.83 -29.76 18.34
N LEU A 200 -24.23 -28.62 18.64
CA LEU A 200 -22.78 -28.49 18.84
C LEU A 200 -22.41 -28.82 20.29
N GLU A 201 -21.39 -29.65 20.50
CA GLU A 201 -20.84 -29.89 21.85
C GLU A 201 -19.91 -28.75 22.26
N LYS A 202 -19.07 -28.30 21.33
CA LYS A 202 -18.02 -27.29 21.50
C LYS A 202 -17.84 -26.50 20.21
N ASP A 203 -16.99 -25.49 20.26
CA ASP A 203 -16.53 -24.79 19.07
C ASP A 203 -15.60 -25.70 18.25
N TRP A 204 -15.56 -25.46 16.95
CA TRP A 204 -14.50 -25.92 16.06
C TRP A 204 -13.77 -24.71 15.48
N VAL A 205 -12.47 -24.81 15.31
CA VAL A 205 -11.60 -23.72 14.82
C VAL A 205 -10.52 -24.34 13.92
N SER A 206 -10.20 -23.69 12.81
CA SER A 206 -9.10 -24.10 11.93
C SER A 206 -7.73 -23.65 12.45
N ASP A 207 -6.68 -24.20 11.86
CA ASP A 207 -5.31 -23.78 12.16
C ASP A 207 -5.04 -22.35 11.65
N PHE A 208 -4.16 -21.64 12.37
CA PHE A 208 -3.63 -20.37 11.92
C PHE A 208 -2.36 -20.59 11.09
N LEU A 209 -2.24 -19.87 9.97
CA LEU A 209 -1.20 -20.06 8.96
C LEU A 209 -1.24 -21.46 8.33
N ASP A 210 -2.44 -21.99 8.06
CA ASP A 210 -2.56 -23.16 7.19
C ASP A 210 -2.11 -22.78 5.76
N PRO A 211 -1.28 -23.60 5.08
CA PRO A 211 -0.87 -23.33 3.72
C PRO A 211 -2.03 -23.13 2.73
N ALA A 212 -3.14 -23.84 2.85
CA ALA A 212 -4.31 -23.64 1.98
C ALA A 212 -4.98 -22.28 2.22
N GLU A 213 -4.87 -21.74 3.43
CA GLU A 213 -5.49 -20.48 3.88
C GLU A 213 -4.63 -19.25 3.70
N THR A 214 -3.40 -19.42 3.24
CA THR A 214 -2.42 -18.34 3.22
C THR A 214 -2.19 -17.82 1.81
N ASN A 215 -2.29 -16.50 1.64
CA ASN A 215 -1.96 -15.75 0.44
C ASN A 215 -0.89 -14.69 0.72
N VAL A 216 -0.38 -14.06 -0.34
CA VAL A 216 0.50 -12.89 -0.27
C VAL A 216 -0.11 -11.70 -1.01
N THR A 217 0.02 -10.51 -0.45
CA THR A 217 -0.35 -9.26 -1.10
C THR A 217 0.85 -8.69 -1.87
N ARG A 218 0.67 -8.44 -3.16
CA ARG A 218 1.68 -7.83 -4.01
C ARG A 218 1.76 -6.33 -3.82
N SER A 219 2.91 -5.86 -3.36
CA SER A 219 3.19 -4.45 -3.09
C SER A 219 3.34 -3.63 -4.39
N VAL A 220 2.98 -2.35 -4.34
CA VAL A 220 3.20 -1.41 -5.44
C VAL A 220 4.49 -0.62 -5.19
N ILE A 221 5.27 -0.42 -6.25
CA ILE A 221 6.52 0.34 -6.21
C ILE A 221 6.29 1.79 -6.63
N SER A 222 6.98 2.71 -5.97
CA SER A 222 7.14 4.09 -6.39
C SER A 222 8.61 4.34 -6.73
N VAL A 223 8.83 4.89 -7.92
CA VAL A 223 10.13 5.31 -8.42
C VAL A 223 10.13 6.80 -8.74
N SER A 224 11.24 7.45 -8.42
CA SER A 224 11.59 8.80 -8.84
C SER A 224 13.02 8.77 -9.36
N SER A 225 13.28 9.32 -10.54
CA SER A 225 14.62 9.48 -11.11
C SER A 225 14.84 10.96 -11.49
N GLU A 226 16.10 11.40 -11.42
CA GLU A 226 16.50 12.79 -11.67
C GLU A 226 17.94 12.84 -12.18
N VAL A 227 18.09 13.28 -13.43
CA VAL A 227 19.40 13.48 -14.05
C VAL A 227 20.11 14.68 -13.43
N SER A 228 21.44 14.56 -13.27
CA SER A 228 22.26 15.63 -12.67
C SER A 228 22.29 16.90 -13.53
N GLN A 229 22.23 16.74 -14.85
CA GLN A 229 22.20 17.82 -15.84
C GLN A 229 21.23 17.44 -16.95
N ARG A 230 20.41 18.39 -17.40
CA ARG A 230 19.42 18.16 -18.49
C ARG A 230 19.96 18.50 -19.88
N MET A 231 21.13 19.14 -19.94
CA MET A 231 21.85 19.46 -21.15
C MET A 231 23.34 19.34 -20.89
N VAL A 232 24.05 18.61 -21.74
CA VAL A 232 25.50 18.37 -21.66
C VAL A 232 26.09 18.31 -23.07
N GLU A 233 27.41 18.31 -23.19
CA GLU A 233 28.11 18.15 -24.47
C GLU A 233 28.55 16.70 -24.71
N ILE A 234 28.88 16.37 -25.95
CA ILE A 234 29.55 15.10 -26.27
C ILE A 234 30.84 15.00 -25.46
N GLY A 235 31.06 13.86 -24.81
CA GLY A 235 32.21 13.61 -23.93
C GLY A 235 31.92 13.88 -22.44
N ASP A 236 30.80 14.52 -22.10
CA ASP A 236 30.38 14.70 -20.72
C ASP A 236 29.80 13.41 -20.11
N SER A 237 29.80 13.35 -18.78
CA SER A 237 29.22 12.22 -18.04
C SER A 237 27.70 12.32 -17.94
N LEU A 238 27.01 11.23 -18.22
CA LEU A 238 25.57 11.10 -18.00
C LEU A 238 25.34 10.49 -16.62
N VAL A 239 24.65 11.21 -15.75
CA VAL A 239 24.47 10.80 -14.34
C VAL A 239 23.03 10.93 -13.92
N ASP A 240 22.50 9.88 -13.31
CA ASP A 240 21.13 9.82 -12.78
C ASP A 240 21.10 9.39 -11.31
N THR A 241 20.10 9.87 -10.57
CA THR A 241 19.80 9.46 -9.19
C THR A 241 18.40 8.88 -9.09
N ILE A 242 18.31 7.57 -8.94
CA ILE A 242 17.06 6.81 -8.86
C ILE A 242 16.74 6.52 -7.40
N THR A 243 15.57 6.92 -6.91
CA THR A 243 15.04 6.55 -5.60
C THR A 243 13.85 5.63 -5.76
N VAL A 244 13.95 4.45 -5.14
CA VAL A 244 12.96 3.37 -5.22
C VAL A 244 12.38 3.09 -3.83
N SER A 245 11.05 2.96 -3.74
CA SER A 245 10.35 2.64 -2.51
C SER A 245 9.13 1.74 -2.75
N GLY A 246 8.70 1.00 -1.73
CA GLY A 246 7.51 0.15 -1.78
C GLY A 246 7.78 -1.35 -1.83
N PHE A 247 9.04 -1.78 -1.95
CA PHE A 247 9.43 -3.18 -1.77
C PHE A 247 9.17 -3.62 -0.32
N PRO A 248 8.77 -4.90 -0.08
CA PRO A 248 8.86 -5.51 1.25
C PRO A 248 10.26 -5.31 1.85
N GLU A 249 10.33 -5.16 3.19
CA GLU A 249 11.60 -4.89 3.88
C GLU A 249 12.65 -6.00 3.67
N ASP A 250 12.20 -7.24 3.53
CA ASP A 250 13.02 -8.43 3.28
C ASP A 250 13.13 -8.81 1.80
N HIS A 251 12.70 -7.94 0.88
CA HIS A 251 12.72 -8.23 -0.55
C HIS A 251 14.13 -8.47 -1.08
N GLY A 252 14.27 -9.40 -2.03
CA GLY A 252 15.53 -9.89 -2.57
C GLY A 252 16.24 -10.92 -1.67
N SER A 253 15.78 -11.12 -0.45
CA SER A 253 16.33 -12.13 0.48
C SER A 253 15.39 -13.30 0.76
N PHE A 254 14.10 -13.16 0.42
CA PHE A 254 13.14 -14.24 0.58
C PHE A 254 13.37 -15.32 -0.50
N ALA A 255 13.82 -16.49 -0.05
CA ALA A 255 14.14 -17.62 -0.92
C ALA A 255 12.91 -18.44 -1.36
N GLY A 256 11.70 -17.96 -1.07
CA GLY A 256 10.46 -18.70 -1.28
C GLY A 256 10.11 -19.63 -0.11
N ASN A 257 8.93 -20.24 -0.21
CA ASN A 257 8.47 -21.27 0.71
C ASN A 257 7.66 -22.33 -0.06
N GLU A 258 8.26 -23.51 -0.25
CA GLU A 258 7.64 -24.61 -0.99
C GLU A 258 6.34 -25.12 -0.34
N GLN A 259 6.27 -25.15 1.00
CA GLN A 259 5.08 -25.60 1.73
C GLN A 259 3.88 -24.70 1.44
N TYR A 260 4.12 -23.40 1.31
CA TYR A 260 3.07 -22.41 1.05
C TYR A 260 2.87 -22.09 -0.44
N GLU A 261 3.70 -22.69 -1.31
CA GLU A 261 3.73 -22.46 -2.76
C GLU A 261 4.11 -21.02 -3.15
N PHE A 262 4.95 -20.36 -2.34
CA PHE A 262 5.47 -19.03 -2.65
C PHE A 262 6.86 -19.14 -3.28
N ALA A 263 7.03 -18.51 -4.45
CA ALA A 263 8.33 -18.42 -5.11
C ALA A 263 9.28 -17.48 -4.34
N ALA A 264 10.57 -17.61 -4.63
CA ALA A 264 11.57 -16.63 -4.22
C ALA A 264 11.31 -15.28 -4.91
N ASP A 265 11.83 -14.21 -4.32
CA ASP A 265 11.80 -12.90 -4.95
C ASP A 265 12.66 -12.86 -6.21
N GLU A 266 12.29 -11.98 -7.14
CA GLU A 266 13.24 -11.52 -8.15
C GLU A 266 14.24 -10.57 -7.49
N ALA A 267 15.53 -10.92 -7.58
CA ALA A 267 16.59 -10.24 -6.85
C ALA A 267 16.96 -8.89 -7.47
N TYR A 268 16.65 -8.70 -8.77
CA TYR A 268 17.10 -7.55 -9.53
C TYR A 268 15.96 -6.78 -10.18
N ALA A 269 16.08 -5.47 -10.16
CA ALA A 269 15.43 -4.54 -11.07
C ALA A 269 16.44 -4.11 -12.14
N HIS A 270 15.96 -3.51 -13.22
CA HIS A 270 16.77 -3.13 -14.36
C HIS A 270 16.80 -1.61 -14.52
N VAL A 271 17.96 -1.09 -14.92
CA VAL A 271 18.11 0.28 -15.41
C VAL A 271 18.59 0.19 -16.84
N SER A 272 17.87 0.82 -17.76
CA SER A 272 18.27 0.97 -19.14
C SER A 272 18.54 2.43 -19.47
N LEU A 273 19.56 2.69 -20.28
CA LEU A 273 19.80 4.00 -20.87
C LEU A 273 19.45 3.92 -22.35
N TRP A 274 18.51 4.75 -22.77
CA TRP A 274 18.07 4.89 -24.14
C TRP A 274 18.67 6.13 -24.77
N TRP A 275 18.99 6.04 -26.05
CA TRP A 275 19.32 7.17 -26.91
C TRP A 275 18.20 7.36 -27.95
N ALA A 276 17.84 8.62 -28.21
CA ALA A 276 16.94 8.99 -29.30
C ALA A 276 17.42 10.25 -30.05
N GLY A 277 17.47 10.20 -31.38
CA GLY A 277 17.98 11.31 -32.20
C GLY A 277 18.22 10.93 -33.66
N ASP A 278 18.80 11.86 -34.43
CA ASP A 278 19.21 11.63 -35.83
C ASP A 278 20.73 11.64 -35.93
N LEU A 279 21.36 10.47 -36.07
CA LEU A 279 22.84 10.36 -36.17
C LEU A 279 23.49 11.18 -37.29
N SER A 280 22.72 11.65 -38.26
CA SER A 280 23.23 12.38 -39.41
C SER A 280 23.13 13.90 -39.29
N ASP A 281 22.25 14.41 -38.42
CA ASP A 281 21.97 15.85 -38.30
C ASP A 281 21.37 16.20 -36.93
N ALA A 282 22.19 16.79 -36.05
CA ALA A 282 21.79 17.22 -34.71
C ALA A 282 20.62 18.22 -34.69
N SER A 283 20.38 18.95 -35.80
CA SER A 283 19.25 19.88 -35.86
C SER A 283 17.88 19.18 -35.89
N ASN A 284 17.85 17.87 -36.17
CA ASN A 284 16.63 17.07 -36.19
C ASN A 284 16.33 16.38 -34.85
N ASP A 285 17.20 16.46 -33.84
CA ASP A 285 17.02 15.75 -32.55
C ASP A 285 15.73 16.14 -31.81
N GLU A 286 15.21 17.36 -32.04
CA GLU A 286 13.93 17.80 -31.46
C GLU A 286 12.74 16.95 -31.95
N GLU A 287 12.81 16.37 -33.16
CA GLU A 287 11.77 15.46 -33.67
C GLU A 287 11.70 14.15 -32.88
N TYR A 288 12.80 13.78 -32.22
CA TYR A 288 12.96 12.54 -31.48
C TYR A 288 12.95 12.75 -29.96
N GLU A 289 12.43 13.89 -29.48
CA GLU A 289 12.25 14.10 -28.05
C GLU A 289 11.43 12.94 -27.44
N PRO A 290 11.92 12.30 -26.37
CA PRO A 290 11.25 11.19 -25.70
C PRO A 290 9.79 11.51 -25.39
N SER A 291 8.89 10.68 -25.90
CA SER A 291 7.44 10.88 -25.79
C SER A 291 6.72 9.55 -25.56
N GLY A 292 5.65 9.58 -24.75
CA GLY A 292 4.95 8.38 -24.31
C GLY A 292 5.55 7.75 -23.06
N ALA A 293 4.72 7.04 -22.30
CA ALA A 293 5.15 6.42 -21.04
C ALA A 293 6.09 5.23 -21.27
N ASP A 294 5.82 4.45 -22.31
CA ASP A 294 6.50 3.20 -22.60
C ASP A 294 7.76 3.43 -23.43
N THR A 295 8.76 2.59 -23.24
CA THR A 295 9.98 2.61 -24.06
C THR A 295 9.67 2.31 -25.53
N PRO A 296 10.37 2.96 -26.48
CA PRO A 296 10.17 2.73 -27.91
C PRO A 296 10.67 1.34 -28.33
N VAL A 297 10.31 0.93 -29.54
CA VAL A 297 10.95 -0.22 -30.21
C VAL A 297 12.26 0.27 -30.82
N GLU A 298 13.36 -0.46 -30.62
CA GLU A 298 14.65 -0.08 -31.20
C GLU A 298 14.58 0.04 -32.74
N ASP A 299 14.99 1.20 -33.25
CA ASP A 299 15.05 1.54 -34.67
C ASP A 299 16.27 2.41 -34.96
N GLU A 300 16.37 3.04 -36.13
CA GLU A 300 17.53 3.87 -36.48
C GLU A 300 17.69 5.11 -35.57
N ASN A 301 16.61 5.57 -34.95
CA ASN A 301 16.54 6.80 -34.15
C ASN A 301 16.27 6.54 -32.66
N HIS A 302 16.16 5.27 -32.24
CA HIS A 302 15.97 4.86 -30.85
C HIS A 302 16.82 3.63 -30.55
N LYS A 303 17.81 3.74 -29.66
CA LYS A 303 18.74 2.65 -29.33
C LYS A 303 18.92 2.50 -27.83
N ILE A 304 19.06 1.26 -27.38
CA ILE A 304 19.55 1.00 -26.03
C ILE A 304 21.07 1.14 -26.04
N VAL A 305 21.60 2.06 -25.23
CA VAL A 305 23.05 2.28 -25.11
C VAL A 305 23.66 1.54 -23.91
N GLY A 306 22.85 1.18 -22.91
CA GLY A 306 23.29 0.41 -21.75
C GLY A 306 22.14 -0.20 -20.96
N GLN A 307 22.43 -1.30 -20.27
CA GLN A 307 21.52 -1.99 -19.35
C GLN A 307 22.29 -2.52 -18.17
N TRP A 308 21.72 -2.36 -16.98
CA TRP A 308 22.34 -2.78 -15.72
C TRP A 308 21.30 -3.32 -14.75
N ASP A 309 21.70 -4.33 -13.98
CA ASP A 309 20.90 -4.88 -12.90
C ASP A 309 21.24 -4.17 -11.59
N ILE A 310 20.20 -3.76 -10.86
CA ILE A 310 20.32 -3.23 -9.50
C ILE A 310 19.49 -4.09 -8.54
N PRO A 311 19.85 -4.19 -7.26
CA PRO A 311 19.05 -4.90 -6.28
C PRO A 311 17.61 -4.39 -6.26
N ALA A 312 16.64 -5.31 -6.32
CA ALA A 312 15.21 -5.01 -6.20
C ALA A 312 14.84 -4.71 -4.74
N VAL A 313 15.38 -3.65 -4.17
CA VAL A 313 15.13 -3.22 -2.79
C VAL A 313 14.93 -1.71 -2.69
N ASN A 314 14.31 -1.26 -1.61
CA ASN A 314 14.16 0.16 -1.32
C ASN A 314 15.54 0.83 -1.18
N GLY A 315 15.75 1.98 -1.81
CA GLY A 315 17.03 2.67 -1.76
C GLY A 315 17.16 3.81 -2.74
N THR A 316 18.32 4.45 -2.72
CA THR A 316 18.73 5.46 -3.70
C THR A 316 19.98 4.96 -4.41
N TYR A 317 19.93 4.92 -5.74
CA TYR A 317 20.96 4.42 -6.63
C TYR A 317 21.47 5.57 -7.49
N LYS A 318 22.79 5.67 -7.63
CA LYS A 318 23.42 6.64 -8.52
C LYS A 318 24.00 5.90 -9.71
N VAL A 319 23.60 6.29 -10.91
CA VAL A 319 24.00 5.66 -12.17
C VAL A 319 24.91 6.61 -12.93
N GLY A 320 26.00 6.11 -13.51
CA GLY A 320 26.88 6.88 -14.41
C GLY A 320 27.97 7.74 -13.75
N ASN A 321 28.13 7.67 -12.43
CA ASN A 321 29.25 8.28 -11.72
C ASN A 321 29.50 7.56 -10.40
N GLY A 322 30.17 6.41 -10.49
CA GLY A 322 30.54 5.56 -9.36
C GLY A 322 29.90 4.16 -9.36
N PRO A 323 30.09 3.39 -8.27
CA PRO A 323 29.56 2.04 -8.15
C PRO A 323 28.03 2.05 -8.04
N LEU A 324 27.39 1.18 -8.83
CA LEU A 324 25.93 1.05 -8.89
C LEU A 324 25.32 0.44 -7.60
N THR A 325 26.13 -0.32 -6.85
CA THR A 325 25.77 -0.98 -5.58
C THR A 325 26.96 -1.03 -4.62
N VAL A 326 26.74 -1.42 -3.36
CA VAL A 326 27.80 -1.56 -2.33
C VAL A 326 28.96 -2.47 -2.76
N ASP A 327 28.74 -3.39 -3.71
CA ASP A 327 29.74 -4.32 -4.28
C ASP A 327 29.87 -4.22 -5.82
N GLY A 328 29.20 -3.26 -6.46
CA GLY A 328 29.05 -3.18 -7.92
C GLY A 328 30.25 -2.54 -8.64
N GLU A 329 30.40 -2.86 -9.92
CA GLU A 329 31.36 -2.17 -10.78
C GLU A 329 31.00 -0.68 -10.86
N SER A 330 32.03 0.17 -10.86
CA SER A 330 31.84 1.60 -11.16
C SER A 330 31.42 1.71 -12.62
N ILE A 331 30.29 2.35 -12.87
CA ILE A 331 29.84 2.63 -14.22
C ILE A 331 30.02 4.11 -14.44
N ASP A 332 30.93 4.44 -15.35
CA ASP A 332 31.08 5.77 -15.90
C ASP A 332 30.42 5.77 -17.27
N ILE A 333 29.38 6.58 -17.44
CA ILE A 333 28.65 6.70 -18.69
C ILE A 333 29.04 8.03 -19.31
N THR A 334 29.60 7.99 -20.52
CA THR A 334 29.97 9.18 -21.28
C THR A 334 29.07 9.30 -22.50
N ALA A 335 28.55 10.49 -22.75
CA ALA A 335 27.80 10.78 -23.96
C ALA A 335 28.72 10.69 -25.19
N ASP A 336 28.47 9.75 -26.09
CA ASP A 336 29.34 9.51 -27.26
C ASP A 336 28.83 10.16 -28.55
N ARG A 337 27.58 10.66 -28.53
CA ARG A 337 26.89 11.31 -29.65
C ARG A 337 25.81 12.27 -29.15
N HIS A 338 25.44 13.23 -29.99
CA HIS A 338 24.33 14.15 -29.75
C HIS A 338 22.96 13.43 -29.76
N GLY A 339 21.93 14.08 -29.24
CA GLY A 339 20.57 13.55 -29.13
C GLY A 339 20.10 13.42 -27.68
N TRP A 340 18.91 12.87 -27.50
CA TRP A 340 18.31 12.65 -26.19
C TRP A 340 18.77 11.36 -25.56
N TYR A 341 19.05 11.39 -24.26
CA TYR A 341 19.34 10.23 -23.43
C TYR A 341 18.33 10.14 -22.31
N VAL A 342 17.79 8.94 -22.06
CA VAL A 342 16.78 8.71 -21.02
C VAL A 342 17.15 7.50 -20.19
N PHE A 343 17.20 7.68 -18.87
CA PHE A 343 17.27 6.57 -17.93
C PHE A 343 15.88 6.02 -17.68
N VAL A 344 15.71 4.71 -17.80
CA VAL A 344 14.45 4.02 -17.49
C VAL A 344 14.72 2.91 -16.50
N TRP A 345 14.10 3.01 -15.33
CA TRP A 345 14.08 1.95 -14.33
C TRP A 345 12.90 1.01 -14.57
N SER A 346 13.06 -0.30 -14.41
CA SER A 346 11.97 -1.26 -14.51
C SER A 346 12.14 -2.46 -13.57
N PHE A 347 11.02 -3.06 -13.19
CA PHE A 347 10.94 -4.32 -12.46
C PHE A 347 9.79 -5.14 -13.01
N ASP A 348 10.07 -6.40 -13.36
CA ASP A 348 9.11 -7.28 -14.05
C ASP A 348 7.96 -7.76 -13.13
N GLY A 349 8.11 -7.57 -11.82
CA GLY A 349 7.17 -8.09 -10.83
C GLY A 349 7.48 -9.54 -10.44
N ASP A 350 6.97 -9.94 -9.28
CA ASP A 350 7.08 -11.31 -8.79
C ASP A 350 5.86 -11.67 -7.92
N GLY A 351 6.02 -12.69 -7.06
CA GLY A 351 4.97 -13.16 -6.16
C GLY A 351 4.57 -12.16 -5.08
N ARG A 352 5.44 -11.20 -4.72
CA ARG A 352 5.26 -10.26 -3.59
C ARG A 352 5.23 -8.80 -4.02
N VAL A 353 5.55 -8.50 -5.28
CA VAL A 353 5.62 -7.14 -5.81
C VAL A 353 5.05 -7.08 -7.23
N MET A 354 4.27 -6.05 -7.53
CA MET A 354 3.72 -5.81 -8.86
C MET A 354 4.80 -5.28 -9.83
N PRO A 355 4.68 -5.52 -11.16
CA PRO A 355 5.53 -4.89 -12.14
C PRO A 355 5.44 -3.36 -12.06
N ALA A 356 6.56 -2.68 -12.29
CA ALA A 356 6.64 -1.22 -12.29
C ALA A 356 7.77 -0.73 -13.21
N ALA A 357 7.63 0.46 -13.77
CA ALA A 357 8.66 1.13 -14.54
C ALA A 357 8.57 2.65 -14.40
N SER A 358 9.70 3.34 -14.53
CA SER A 358 9.71 4.79 -14.74
C SER A 358 9.27 5.11 -16.17
N ARG A 359 8.93 6.39 -16.42
CA ARG A 359 8.35 6.79 -17.69
C ARG A 359 9.44 7.23 -18.66
N TYR A 360 9.37 6.72 -19.88
CA TYR A 360 10.29 7.13 -20.95
C TYR A 360 10.20 8.64 -21.29
N ASP A 361 9.03 9.26 -21.14
CA ASP A 361 8.81 10.69 -21.41
C ASP A 361 9.01 11.63 -20.22
N ASP A 362 9.54 11.14 -19.09
CA ASP A 362 9.76 11.99 -17.93
C ASP A 362 10.83 13.07 -18.22
N ALA A 363 10.47 14.33 -18.00
CA ALA A 363 11.35 15.47 -18.21
C ALA A 363 12.47 15.58 -17.17
N GLN A 364 12.38 14.86 -16.06
CA GLN A 364 13.45 14.76 -15.06
C GLN A 364 14.44 13.63 -15.37
N GLU A 365 14.06 12.67 -16.23
CA GLU A 365 14.87 11.49 -16.54
C GLU A 365 15.64 11.63 -17.87
N ARG A 366 15.47 12.77 -18.58
CA ARG A 366 16.09 13.02 -19.90
C ARG A 366 17.20 14.08 -19.91
N VAL A 367 18.22 13.81 -20.70
CA VAL A 367 19.35 14.69 -20.99
C VAL A 367 19.41 14.95 -22.49
N LEU A 368 19.52 16.21 -22.91
CA LEU A 368 19.87 16.56 -24.29
C LEU A 368 21.40 16.69 -24.40
N VAL A 369 22.01 15.90 -25.26
CA VAL A 369 23.43 16.00 -25.60
C VAL A 369 23.57 16.80 -26.89
N ILE A 370 24.38 17.85 -26.86
CA ILE A 370 24.68 18.69 -28.02
C ILE A 370 26.12 18.50 -28.51
N GLU A 371 26.37 18.81 -29.78
CA GLU A 371 27.74 18.89 -30.29
C GLU A 371 28.48 20.05 -29.63
N THR A 372 29.75 19.84 -29.27
CA THR A 372 30.63 20.92 -28.82
C THR A 372 30.87 21.86 -29.99
N GLU A 373 30.49 23.13 -29.85
CA GLU A 373 30.86 24.15 -30.85
C GLU A 373 32.39 24.30 -30.82
N PRO A 374 33.08 24.23 -31.99
CA PRO A 374 34.50 24.52 -32.01
C PRO A 374 34.69 25.97 -31.54
N GLU A 375 35.51 26.16 -30.49
CA GLU A 375 35.96 27.50 -30.13
C GLU A 375 36.56 28.13 -31.38
N GLU A 376 35.90 29.14 -31.96
CA GLU A 376 36.52 29.98 -32.96
C GLU A 376 37.71 30.63 -32.24
N GLU A 377 38.93 30.12 -32.49
CA GLU A 377 40.15 30.84 -32.15
C GLU A 377 40.01 32.20 -32.82
N SER A 378 39.68 33.22 -32.02
CA SER A 378 39.72 34.60 -32.47
C SER A 378 41.18 34.85 -32.83
N GLU A 379 41.49 34.77 -34.12
CA GLU A 379 42.70 35.34 -34.68
C GLU A 379 42.63 36.84 -34.34
N GLU A 380 43.24 37.23 -33.21
CA GLU A 380 43.56 38.63 -32.96
C GLU A 380 44.42 39.08 -34.14
N GLU A 381 43.78 39.75 -35.09
CA GLU A 381 44.42 40.47 -36.19
C GLU A 381 45.41 41.44 -35.53
N ILE A 382 46.69 41.06 -35.52
CA ILE A 382 47.78 41.93 -35.12
C ILE A 382 47.79 43.08 -36.14
N GLU A 383 47.16 44.21 -35.80
CA GLU A 383 47.39 45.47 -36.49
C GLU A 383 48.89 45.79 -36.34
N GLU A 384 49.66 45.56 -37.40
CA GLU A 384 51.03 46.06 -37.51
C GLU A 384 50.97 47.60 -37.50
N GLU A 385 51.29 48.20 -36.36
CA GLU A 385 51.64 49.62 -36.30
C GLU A 385 52.89 49.86 -37.16
N PRO A 386 52.89 50.86 -38.07
CA PRO A 386 54.05 51.12 -38.90
C PRO A 386 55.17 51.74 -38.06
N GLU A 387 56.39 51.25 -38.30
CA GLU A 387 57.66 51.73 -37.72
C GLU A 387 57.80 53.27 -37.86
N GLU A 388 57.86 53.99 -36.73
CA GLU A 388 58.40 55.35 -36.70
C GLU A 388 59.92 55.31 -36.46
N GLU A 389 60.65 55.95 -37.38
CA GLU A 389 62.10 56.17 -37.30
C GLU A 389 62.51 57.00 -36.06
N PRO A 390 63.72 56.81 -35.51
CA PRO A 390 64.14 57.50 -34.29
C PRO A 390 64.74 58.87 -34.60
N GLU A 391 64.21 59.93 -33.99
CA GLU A 391 64.94 61.20 -33.83
C GLU A 391 65.70 61.24 -32.50
N GLU A 392 67.00 61.51 -32.58
CA GLU A 392 67.95 61.73 -31.49
C GLU A 392 67.75 63.11 -30.79
N PRO A 393 68.36 63.33 -29.61
CA PRO A 393 67.76 64.14 -28.55
C PRO A 393 68.28 65.59 -28.50
N GLU A 394 67.47 66.50 -27.94
CA GLU A 394 67.98 67.77 -27.40
C GLU A 394 67.61 67.98 -25.93
N GLU A 395 68.58 68.60 -25.25
CA GLU A 395 68.76 68.75 -23.82
C GLU A 395 67.82 69.76 -23.13
N ASN A 396 67.40 69.39 -21.91
CA ASN A 396 67.54 70.15 -20.67
C ASN A 396 66.94 71.58 -20.56
N GLN A 397 65.93 71.74 -19.68
CA GLN A 397 66.00 72.67 -18.54
C GLN A 397 64.81 72.55 -17.55
N THR A 398 65.16 72.07 -16.35
CA THR A 398 64.83 72.49 -14.96
C THR A 398 63.51 73.23 -14.58
N ARG A 399 63.00 72.82 -13.39
CA ARG A 399 62.36 73.62 -12.29
C ARG A 399 60.85 73.91 -12.43
N GLU A 400 59.94 73.82 -11.45
CA GLU A 400 59.88 73.66 -9.98
C GLU A 400 58.49 73.08 -9.56
N GLU A 401 58.42 72.33 -8.46
CA GLU A 401 57.22 72.19 -7.58
C GLU A 401 57.04 73.46 -6.71
N PRO A 402 55.89 73.80 -6.06
CA PRO A 402 55.01 72.83 -5.35
C PRO A 402 53.50 73.19 -5.17
N ASN A 403 52.76 72.19 -4.64
CA ASN A 403 51.61 72.22 -3.73
C ASN A 403 50.40 73.15 -3.95
N SER A 404 49.19 72.57 -3.92
CA SER A 404 48.27 72.74 -2.77
C SER A 404 46.99 71.91 -2.90
N ASP A 405 46.66 71.19 -1.83
CA ASP A 405 45.33 70.65 -1.52
C ASP A 405 44.21 71.70 -1.59
N VAL A 406 42.95 71.28 -1.82
CA VAL A 406 41.77 71.68 -1.02
C VAL A 406 40.53 70.82 -1.36
N GLU A 407 39.93 70.38 -0.26
CA GLU A 407 38.65 69.74 0.05
C GLU A 407 37.33 70.24 -0.62
N THR A 408 36.43 69.26 -0.83
CA THR A 408 34.95 69.23 -0.62
C THR A 408 34.02 70.31 -1.19
N LYS A 409 32.89 69.89 -1.82
CA LYS A 409 31.56 69.80 -1.17
C LYS A 409 30.42 69.34 -2.10
N ASP A 410 29.47 68.65 -1.47
CA ASP A 410 28.10 68.27 -1.84
C ASP A 410 27.33 69.12 -2.87
N LYS A 411 26.49 68.44 -3.67
CA LYS A 411 25.03 68.72 -3.76
C LYS A 411 24.23 67.70 -4.59
N GLN A 412 23.51 66.85 -3.85
CA GLN A 412 22.07 66.56 -3.93
C GLN A 412 21.22 67.32 -4.98
N GLU A 413 20.51 66.60 -5.88
CA GLU A 413 19.05 66.73 -6.10
C GLU A 413 18.51 65.73 -7.15
N SER A 414 17.42 65.04 -6.80
CA SER A 414 16.38 64.51 -7.71
C SER A 414 15.09 65.28 -7.41
N PRO A 415 14.12 65.41 -8.36
CA PRO A 415 12.93 64.53 -8.28
C PRO A 415 12.13 64.26 -9.60
N LYS A 416 11.68 63.00 -9.77
CA LYS A 416 10.27 62.48 -9.94
C LYS A 416 9.32 62.98 -11.10
N PRO A 417 8.11 62.40 -11.30
CA PRO A 417 7.63 61.10 -11.87
C PRO A 417 6.68 61.28 -13.11
N THR A 418 6.05 60.22 -13.66
CA THR A 418 4.63 60.24 -14.16
C THR A 418 4.03 58.81 -14.31
N LEU A 419 2.73 58.67 -13.96
CA LEU A 419 1.81 57.51 -14.03
C LEU A 419 0.96 57.51 -15.32
N GLN A 420 0.45 56.34 -15.78
CA GLN A 420 -0.99 56.04 -16.07
C GLN A 420 -1.23 54.80 -16.99
N GLU A 421 -2.15 53.91 -16.59
CA GLU A 421 -3.00 53.00 -17.42
C GLU A 421 -4.38 53.71 -17.71
N PRO A 422 -5.49 53.15 -18.33
CA PRO A 422 -5.84 51.73 -18.67
C PRO A 422 -6.80 51.41 -19.89
N VAL A 423 -7.14 50.12 -20.05
CA VAL A 423 -8.36 49.43 -20.63
C VAL A 423 -8.55 49.19 -22.16
N SER A 424 -8.74 47.92 -22.59
CA SER A 424 -9.99 47.31 -23.18
C SER A 424 -9.80 46.05 -24.09
N THR A 425 -10.63 45.02 -23.89
CA THR A 425 -10.84 43.76 -24.67
C THR A 425 -12.22 43.79 -25.41
N PRO A 426 -12.74 42.76 -26.13
CA PRO A 426 -12.20 41.74 -27.05
C PRO A 426 -12.95 41.74 -28.44
N LYS A 427 -12.55 40.89 -29.41
CA LYS A 427 -13.26 40.71 -30.70
C LYS A 427 -13.62 39.24 -30.98
N GLN A 428 -14.91 38.99 -31.26
CA GLN A 428 -15.50 37.73 -31.73
C GLN A 428 -15.39 37.54 -33.26
N LEU A 429 -15.42 36.28 -33.72
CA LEU A 429 -16.16 35.67 -34.88
C LEU A 429 -15.44 34.36 -35.29
N GLY A 430 -16.05 33.24 -35.69
CA GLY A 430 -17.44 32.91 -36.01
C GLY A 430 -17.67 31.39 -36.17
N LYS A 431 -18.95 31.01 -36.30
CA LYS A 431 -19.50 29.66 -36.38
C LYS A 431 -19.46 29.04 -37.78
N THR A 432 -19.27 27.73 -37.86
CA THR A 432 -19.86 26.69 -38.76
C THR A 432 -19.33 25.34 -38.23
N GLY A 433 -19.99 24.19 -38.16
CA GLY A 433 -21.31 23.69 -38.53
C GLY A 433 -21.22 22.15 -38.59
N SER A 434 -21.79 21.48 -37.57
CA SER A 434 -22.26 20.07 -37.46
C SER A 434 -21.54 18.89 -38.15
N GLY A 435 -21.15 17.91 -37.33
CA GLY A 435 -20.81 16.53 -37.72
C GLY A 435 -20.69 15.58 -36.51
N VAL A 436 -21.85 15.17 -35.99
CA VAL A 436 -22.20 14.06 -35.05
C VAL A 436 -21.13 12.96 -34.81
N LEU A 437 -20.74 12.70 -33.54
CA LEU A 437 -20.84 11.40 -32.82
C LEU A 437 -20.21 11.40 -31.40
N LEU A 438 -21.05 11.03 -30.41
CA LEU A 438 -20.83 10.25 -29.18
C LEU A 438 -19.97 10.75 -27.98
N LEU A 439 -20.70 11.27 -26.97
CA LEU A 439 -20.79 10.84 -25.55
C LEU A 439 -19.56 10.25 -24.81
N SER A 440 -18.98 11.03 -23.91
CA SER A 440 -18.83 10.81 -22.45
C SER A 440 -17.88 11.91 -21.92
N GLY A 441 -18.31 12.82 -21.05
CA GLY A 441 -18.44 12.61 -19.61
C GLY A 441 -17.42 13.50 -18.87
N ILE A 442 -17.77 14.77 -18.63
CA ILE A 442 -17.14 15.66 -17.63
C ILE A 442 -17.40 14.97 -16.26
N GLY A 443 -16.45 14.70 -15.36
CA GLY A 443 -15.33 15.49 -14.89
C GLY A 443 -15.67 16.04 -13.51
N VAL A 444 -15.10 15.47 -12.43
CA VAL A 444 -14.95 16.17 -11.14
C VAL A 444 -13.60 15.78 -10.52
N SER A 445 -12.70 16.75 -10.56
CA SER A 445 -11.47 16.87 -9.79
C SER A 445 -11.78 17.09 -8.29
N VAL A 446 -11.09 16.36 -7.41
CA VAL A 446 -10.99 16.72 -5.98
C VAL A 446 -9.53 16.93 -5.62
N LEU A 447 -9.16 18.21 -5.52
CA LEU A 447 -8.05 18.72 -4.72
C LEU A 447 -8.48 18.67 -3.24
N SER A 448 -7.67 18.12 -2.35
CA SER A 448 -7.81 18.34 -0.91
C SER A 448 -6.44 18.35 -0.24
N VAL A 449 -5.86 19.55 -0.22
CA VAL A 449 -4.73 19.95 0.61
C VAL A 449 -5.15 19.93 2.09
N GLY A 450 -4.29 19.35 2.94
CA GLY A 450 -4.50 19.26 4.38
C GLY A 450 -4.55 20.61 5.07
N ILE A 451 -5.47 20.74 6.05
CA ILE A 451 -5.44 21.80 7.06
C ILE A 451 -5.71 21.18 8.43
N MET A 452 -4.80 21.55 9.36
CA MET A 452 -4.73 21.23 10.78
C MET A 452 -6.07 21.30 11.53
N MET A 453 -6.27 20.40 12.50
CA MET A 453 -7.10 20.68 13.68
C MET A 453 -6.29 20.59 14.97
N LEU A 454 -5.90 21.77 15.47
CA LEU A 454 -5.48 22.02 16.84
C LEU A 454 -6.70 22.49 17.65
N ALA A 455 -6.99 21.74 18.72
CA ALA A 455 -7.58 22.13 20.00
C ALA A 455 -8.65 23.25 20.08
N ALA A 456 -9.84 22.90 20.57
CA ALA A 456 -10.64 23.79 21.43
C ALA A 456 -11.56 23.03 22.39
N ILE A 457 -11.06 22.78 23.61
CA ILE A 457 -11.86 22.52 24.80
C ILE A 457 -12.43 23.87 25.29
N LYS A 458 -13.76 24.04 25.33
CA LYS A 458 -14.45 24.82 26.38
C LYS A 458 -15.97 24.63 26.49
N ARG A 459 -16.36 23.66 27.32
CA ARG A 459 -17.33 23.73 28.45
C ARG A 459 -18.36 24.89 28.49
N ARG A 460 -19.66 24.55 28.55
CA ARG A 460 -20.72 25.05 29.51
C ARG A 460 -22.06 24.38 29.15
N SER A 461 -22.57 23.45 29.95
CA SER A 461 -23.57 23.64 31.03
C SER A 461 -24.88 24.33 30.59
N LEU A 462 -25.90 23.53 30.28
CA LEU A 462 -27.14 23.39 31.05
C LEU A 462 -27.89 22.14 30.58
#